data_AF-A0A7C8YFA2-F1
#
_entry.id   AF-A0A7C8YFA2-F1
#
_cell.length_a   1.000
_cell.length_b   1.000
_cell.length_c   1.000
_cell.angle_alpha   90.00
_cell.angle_beta   90.00
_cell.angle_gamma   90.00
#
_symmetry.space_group_name_H-M   'P 1'
#
loop_
_entity.id
_entity.type
_entity.pdbx_description
1 polymer ?
#
loop_
_entity_poly.entity_id
_entity_poly.type
_entity_poly.pdbx_seq_one_letter_code
_entity_poly.pdbx_strand_id
1 'polypeptide(L)'
;MASSSNSGNSYNSPCAACKFLRRKCLPGCIFAPYFPPEEPQKFANVHKIFGASNVTKLLNDLLPHQREDAVNSLAYEAEARVRDPVYGCVGAISYLQRQVHRLQKELDAANADLIRYATATHDHQLPMMGVPPPPQQPNSTFSTYDHGGYSQLSGVAYPSFLPWGEGIDHHHRHPREDGGDHHQGNM
;
A
#
# COMPACT_ATOMS: atom_id res chain seq x y z
N MET A 1 23.78 20.16 28.00
CA MET A 1 24.49 18.89 28.27
C MET A 1 23.43 17.89 28.73
N ALA A 2 23.36 16.74 28.04
CA ALA A 2 22.63 15.50 28.35
C ALA A 2 21.12 15.54 28.69
N SER A 3 20.32 14.93 27.81
CA SER A 3 19.20 14.03 28.18
C SER A 3 19.14 12.90 27.15
N SER A 4 19.89 11.82 27.41
CA SER A 4 19.81 10.59 26.63
C SER A 4 18.81 9.68 27.32
N SER A 5 17.67 9.44 26.68
CA SER A 5 16.68 8.47 27.12
C SER A 5 17.23 7.06 26.90
N ASN A 6 18.06 6.59 27.83
CA ASN A 6 18.54 5.21 27.84
C ASN A 6 17.47 4.31 28.47
N SER A 7 16.48 3.89 27.68
CA SER A 7 15.51 2.85 28.06
C SER A 7 16.01 1.44 27.70
N GLY A 8 17.32 1.22 27.70
CA GLY A 8 17.94 -0.05 27.31
C GLY A 8 18.50 -0.81 28.51
N ASN A 9 17.73 -0.89 29.58
CA ASN A 9 18.17 -1.60 30.76
C ASN A 9 17.34 -2.92 30.87
N SER A 10 17.81 -3.96 30.16
CA SER A 10 17.37 -5.39 30.16
C SER A 10 18.47 -6.34 30.69
N TYR A 11 19.17 -5.96 31.75
CA TYR A 11 20.59 -6.30 32.02
C TYR A 11 20.83 -7.68 32.65
N ASN A 12 19.83 -8.56 32.75
CA ASN A 12 20.02 -9.89 33.34
C ASN A 12 19.27 -11.05 32.68
N SER A 13 18.29 -10.80 31.79
CA SER A 13 17.55 -11.89 31.14
C SER A 13 18.15 -12.23 29.78
N PRO A 14 18.38 -13.52 29.47
CA PRO A 14 18.79 -13.93 28.13
C PRO A 14 17.64 -13.66 27.14
N CYS A 15 17.96 -13.24 25.92
CA CYS A 15 16.95 -13.11 24.86
C CYS A 15 16.26 -14.45 24.58
N ALA A 16 15.08 -14.42 23.95
CA ALA A 16 14.30 -15.64 23.67
C ALA A 16 15.12 -16.69 22.89
N ALA A 17 15.96 -16.26 21.95
CA ALA A 17 16.84 -17.14 21.19
C ALA A 17 17.86 -17.87 22.07
N CYS A 18 18.59 -17.13 22.91
CA CYS A 18 19.61 -17.70 23.79
C CYS A 18 18.98 -18.59 24.87
N LYS A 19 17.81 -18.20 25.39
CA LYS A 19 17.02 -19.01 26.33
C LYS A 19 16.59 -20.34 25.70
N PHE A 20 16.06 -20.31 24.47
CA PHE A 20 15.64 -21.50 23.73
C PHE A 20 16.82 -22.43 23.41
N LEU A 21 17.94 -21.86 22.94
CA LEU A 21 19.17 -22.59 22.59
C LEU A 21 20.00 -23.02 23.81
N ARG A 22 19.57 -22.67 25.04
CA ARG A 22 20.26 -22.98 26.30
C ARG A 22 21.73 -22.52 26.32
N ARG A 23 22.00 -21.33 25.78
CA ARG A 23 23.35 -20.72 25.74
C ARG A 23 23.37 -19.36 26.43
N LYS A 24 24.56 -18.90 26.83
CA LYS A 24 24.73 -17.57 27.43
C LYS A 24 24.46 -16.47 26.40
N CYS A 25 23.64 -15.48 26.78
CA CYS A 25 23.41 -14.29 25.98
C CYS A 25 24.52 -13.27 26.30
N LEU A 26 25.41 -13.02 25.35
CA LEU A 26 26.52 -12.07 25.50
C LEU A 26 26.15 -10.68 24.97
N PRO A 27 26.82 -9.60 25.43
CA PRO A 27 26.74 -8.29 24.80
C PRO A 27 27.06 -8.40 23.29
N GLY A 28 26.24 -7.79 22.44
CA GLY A 28 26.36 -7.92 20.98
C GLY A 28 25.71 -9.17 20.37
N CYS A 29 24.92 -9.93 21.13
CA CYS A 29 24.13 -11.04 20.59
C CYS A 29 23.23 -10.57 19.43
N ILE A 30 23.42 -11.14 18.24
CA ILE A 30 22.68 -10.75 17.03
C ILE A 30 21.16 -10.96 17.13
N PHE A 31 20.71 -11.86 18.01
CA PHE A 31 19.30 -12.16 18.18
C PHE A 31 18.62 -11.27 19.22
N ALA A 32 19.39 -10.68 20.13
CA ALA A 32 18.83 -9.97 21.28
C ALA A 32 17.93 -8.78 20.89
N PRO A 33 18.27 -7.96 19.87
CA PRO A 33 17.40 -6.85 19.45
C PRO A 33 16.05 -7.29 18.88
N TYR A 34 15.94 -8.52 18.34
CA TYR A 34 14.79 -8.93 17.53
C TYR A 34 13.92 -10.03 18.18
N PHE A 35 14.47 -10.72 19.19
CA PHE A 35 13.80 -11.81 19.91
C PHE A 35 13.78 -11.53 21.41
N PRO A 36 12.93 -10.60 21.88
CA PRO A 36 12.81 -10.25 23.28
C PRO A 36 12.33 -11.46 24.11
N PRO A 37 12.70 -11.57 25.40
CA PRO A 37 12.32 -12.70 26.24
C PRO A 37 10.80 -12.85 26.46
N GLU A 38 10.03 -11.78 26.25
CA GLU A 38 8.56 -11.73 26.31
C GLU A 38 7.89 -12.49 25.15
N GLU A 39 8.61 -12.72 24.05
CA GLU A 39 8.09 -13.37 22.84
C GLU A 39 8.81 -14.71 22.53
N PRO A 40 8.76 -15.71 23.43
CA PRO A 40 9.49 -16.97 23.23
C PRO A 40 8.99 -17.77 22.02
N GLN A 41 7.69 -17.68 21.69
CA GLN A 41 7.11 -18.40 20.56
C GLN A 41 7.61 -17.88 19.21
N LYS A 42 7.93 -16.58 19.12
CA LYS A 42 8.48 -15.97 17.90
C LYS A 42 9.76 -16.68 17.48
N PHE A 43 10.71 -16.86 18.41
CA PHE A 43 11.94 -17.59 18.12
C PHE A 43 11.71 -19.09 17.92
N ALA A 44 10.83 -19.72 18.70
CA ALA A 44 10.56 -21.15 18.57
C ALA A 44 10.04 -21.51 17.16
N ASN A 45 9.10 -20.72 16.63
CA ASN A 45 8.57 -20.91 15.28
C ASN A 45 9.66 -20.69 14.22
N VAL A 46 10.37 -19.56 14.30
CA VAL A 46 11.47 -19.23 13.36
C VAL A 46 12.54 -20.32 13.36
N HIS A 47 12.94 -20.80 14.54
CA HIS A 47 13.90 -21.89 14.68
C HIS A 47 13.38 -23.20 14.06
N LYS A 48 12.11 -23.54 14.28
CA LYS A 48 11.50 -24.76 13.74
C LYS A 48 11.46 -24.76 12.21
N ILE A 49 11.16 -23.62 11.59
CA ILE A 49 10.94 -23.52 10.14
C ILE A 49 12.23 -23.22 9.38
N PHE A 50 13.05 -22.30 9.87
CA PHE A 50 14.25 -21.83 9.17
C PHE A 50 15.55 -22.32 9.80
N GLY A 51 15.57 -22.54 11.11
CA GLY A 51 16.77 -22.92 11.86
C GLY A 51 17.64 -21.71 12.23
N ALA A 52 18.27 -21.76 13.43
CA ALA A 52 19.08 -20.64 13.94
C ALA A 52 20.25 -20.26 13.02
N SER A 53 20.91 -21.23 12.38
CA SER A 53 22.08 -20.99 11.52
C SER A 53 21.71 -20.22 10.25
N ASN A 54 20.59 -20.59 9.61
CA ASN A 54 20.13 -19.89 8.40
C ASN A 54 19.70 -18.46 8.72
N VAL A 55 19.01 -18.26 9.84
CA VAL A 55 18.62 -16.92 10.29
C VAL A 55 19.86 -16.08 10.63
N THR A 56 20.85 -16.66 11.31
CA THR A 56 22.14 -15.99 11.59
C THR A 56 22.81 -15.54 10.30
N LYS A 57 22.89 -16.43 9.30
CA LYS A 57 23.49 -16.13 8.00
C LYS A 57 22.75 -15.00 7.30
N LEU A 58 21.42 -15.10 7.18
CA LEU A 58 20.59 -14.06 6.56
C LEU A 58 20.78 -12.70 7.25
N LEU A 59 20.73 -12.65 8.58
CA LEU A 59 20.89 -11.38 9.29
C LEU A 59 22.28 -10.76 9.09
N ASN A 60 23.33 -11.57 8.95
CA ASN A 60 24.66 -11.06 8.64
C ASN A 60 24.76 -10.50 7.21
N ASP A 61 24.03 -11.07 6.25
CA ASP A 61 24.02 -10.63 4.86
C ASP A 61 23.17 -9.36 4.65
N LEU A 62 22.31 -9.00 5.62
CA LEU A 62 21.45 -7.81 5.58
C LEU A 62 22.06 -6.60 6.29
N LEU A 63 21.74 -5.42 5.77
CA LEU A 63 22.05 -4.14 6.41
C LEU A 63 21.28 -4.03 7.74
N PRO A 64 21.84 -3.38 8.78
CA PRO A 64 21.23 -3.35 10.11
C PRO A 64 19.77 -2.85 10.14
N HIS A 65 19.43 -1.87 9.30
CA HIS A 65 18.09 -1.29 9.24
C HIS A 65 17.03 -2.21 8.62
N GLN A 66 17.44 -3.25 7.87
CA GLN A 66 16.53 -4.21 7.23
C GLN A 66 16.25 -5.43 8.12
N ARG A 67 17.08 -5.65 9.14
CA ARG A 67 17.04 -6.87 9.96
C ARG A 67 15.77 -7.00 10.76
N GLU A 68 15.20 -5.91 11.24
CA GLU A 68 13.94 -5.92 11.98
C GLU A 68 12.79 -6.41 11.10
N ASP A 69 12.63 -5.81 9.92
CA ASP A 69 11.62 -6.21 8.93
C ASP A 69 11.81 -7.66 8.46
N ALA A 70 13.06 -8.08 8.25
CA ALA A 70 13.38 -9.45 7.89
C ALA A 70 12.97 -10.44 9.00
N VAL A 71 13.28 -10.16 10.27
CA VAL A 71 12.85 -11.02 11.39
C VAL A 71 11.33 -11.03 11.54
N ASN A 72 10.65 -9.90 11.34
CA ASN A 72 9.20 -9.84 11.39
C ASN A 72 8.56 -10.67 10.26
N SER A 73 9.12 -10.61 9.05
CA SER A 73 8.69 -11.44 7.92
C SER A 73 8.90 -12.93 8.19
N LEU A 74 10.09 -13.32 8.65
CA LEU A 74 10.37 -14.71 9.03
C LEU A 74 9.46 -15.21 10.15
N ALA A 75 9.17 -14.37 11.15
CA ALA A 75 8.27 -14.73 12.25
C ALA A 75 6.85 -15.01 11.73
N TYR A 76 6.33 -14.13 10.87
CA TYR A 76 5.03 -14.31 10.24
C TYR A 76 4.98 -15.60 9.40
N GLU A 77 5.96 -15.80 8.52
CA GLU A 77 6.03 -16.99 7.67
C GLU A 77 6.14 -18.28 8.48
N ALA A 78 6.98 -18.27 9.52
CA ALA A 78 7.16 -19.42 10.38
C ALA A 78 5.89 -19.76 11.15
N GLU A 79 5.22 -18.76 11.70
CA GLU A 79 3.95 -18.94 12.41
C GLU A 79 2.86 -19.45 11.46
N ALA A 80 2.76 -18.90 10.25
CA ALA A 80 1.82 -19.36 9.24
C ALA A 80 2.07 -20.84 8.87
N ARG A 81 3.33 -21.25 8.68
CA ARG A 81 3.68 -22.65 8.39
C ARG A 81 3.50 -23.59 9.59
N VAL A 82 3.56 -23.07 10.82
CA VAL A 82 3.21 -23.86 12.01
C VAL A 82 1.70 -24.10 12.08
N ARG A 83 0.87 -23.10 11.75
CA ARG A 83 -0.60 -23.23 11.71
C ARG A 83 -1.09 -24.09 10.55
N ASP A 84 -0.49 -23.91 9.38
CA ASP A 84 -0.78 -24.66 8.16
C ASP A 84 0.52 -25.29 7.63
N PRO A 85 0.82 -26.55 8.01
CA PRO A 85 2.03 -27.24 7.56
C PRO A 85 2.07 -27.51 6.04
N VAL A 86 0.94 -27.43 5.35
CA VAL A 86 0.85 -27.72 3.91
C VAL A 86 1.11 -26.45 3.11
N TYR A 87 0.36 -25.38 3.36
CA TYR A 87 0.42 -24.17 2.54
C TYR A 87 1.06 -22.97 3.24
N GLY A 88 1.07 -22.92 4.57
CA GLY A 88 1.59 -21.79 5.33
C GLY A 88 1.05 -20.44 4.85
N CYS A 89 1.93 -19.46 4.62
CA CYS A 89 1.54 -18.16 4.08
C CYS A 89 1.02 -18.21 2.63
N VAL A 90 1.34 -19.25 1.84
CA VAL A 90 0.84 -19.42 0.47
C VAL A 90 -0.67 -19.62 0.45
N GLY A 91 -1.24 -20.23 1.50
CA GLY A 91 -2.70 -20.33 1.67
C GLY A 91 -3.37 -18.95 1.78
N ALA A 92 -2.77 -18.05 2.55
CA ALA A 92 -3.24 -16.66 2.68
C ALA A 92 -3.11 -15.90 1.35
N ILE A 93 -1.98 -16.05 0.65
CA ILE A 93 -1.79 -15.46 -0.68
C ILE A 93 -2.89 -15.93 -1.65
N SER A 94 -3.13 -17.25 -1.71
CA SER A 94 -4.13 -17.84 -2.60
C SER A 94 -5.55 -17.36 -2.28
N TYR A 95 -5.87 -17.22 -1.00
CA TYR A 95 -7.14 -16.68 -0.56
C TYR A 95 -7.31 -15.21 -0.98
N LEU A 96 -6.30 -14.38 -0.74
CA LEU A 96 -6.34 -12.95 -1.09
C LEU A 96 -6.43 -12.74 -2.60
N GLN A 97 -5.71 -13.54 -3.40
CA GLN A 97 -5.81 -13.48 -4.86
C GLN A 97 -7.22 -13.79 -5.36
N ARG A 98 -7.90 -14.79 -4.78
CA ARG A 98 -9.31 -15.07 -5.12
C ARG A 98 -10.23 -13.93 -4.71
N GLN A 99 -9.98 -13.29 -3.57
CA GLN A 99 -10.77 -12.16 -3.11
C GLN A 99 -10.61 -10.94 -4.01
N VAL A 100 -9.38 -10.61 -4.41
CA VAL A 100 -9.11 -9.54 -5.38
C VAL A 100 -9.86 -9.81 -6.68
N HIS A 101 -9.78 -11.03 -7.21
CA HIS A 101 -10.51 -11.41 -8.44
C HIS A 101 -12.02 -11.29 -8.32
N ARG A 102 -12.59 -11.74 -7.19
CA ARG A 102 -14.03 -11.62 -6.92
C ARG A 102 -14.46 -10.15 -6.84
N LEU A 103 -13.73 -9.35 -6.07
CA LEU A 103 -14.05 -7.93 -5.88
C LEU A 103 -13.90 -7.14 -7.19
N GLN A 104 -12.92 -7.47 -8.03
CA GLN A 104 -12.78 -6.87 -9.34
C GLN A 104 -14.01 -7.16 -10.22
N LYS A 105 -14.49 -8.41 -10.24
CA LYS A 105 -15.71 -8.78 -10.97
C LYS A 105 -16.96 -8.05 -10.46
N GLU A 106 -17.10 -7.90 -9.15
CA GLU A 106 -18.21 -7.16 -8.55
C GLU A 106 -18.16 -5.69 -8.92
N LEU A 107 -16.97 -5.09 -8.93
CA LEU A 107 -16.76 -3.71 -9.37
C LEU A 107 -17.09 -3.54 -10.86
N ASP A 108 -16.64 -4.47 -11.71
CA ASP A 108 -16.92 -4.43 -13.16
C ASP A 108 -18.42 -4.55 -13.45
N ALA A 109 -19.13 -5.43 -12.73
CA ALA A 109 -20.57 -5.58 -12.85
C ALA A 109 -21.31 -4.31 -12.41
N ALA A 110 -20.94 -3.72 -11.26
CA ALA A 110 -21.54 -2.48 -10.78
C ALA A 110 -21.28 -1.30 -11.74
N ASN A 111 -20.08 -1.22 -12.31
CA ASN A 111 -19.77 -0.20 -13.32
C ASN A 111 -20.58 -0.39 -14.60
N ALA A 112 -20.78 -1.62 -15.06
CA ALA A 112 -21.63 -1.92 -16.21
C ALA A 112 -23.08 -1.51 -15.94
N ASP A 113 -23.61 -1.76 -14.74
CA ASP A 113 -24.95 -1.31 -14.34
C ASP A 113 -25.07 0.22 -14.31
N LEU A 114 -24.07 0.93 -13.75
CA LEU A 114 -24.06 2.39 -13.76
C LEU A 114 -24.07 2.97 -15.19
N ILE A 115 -23.27 2.41 -16.10
CA ILE A 115 -23.25 2.82 -17.52
C ILE A 115 -24.63 2.60 -18.14
N ARG A 116 -25.25 1.44 -17.90
CA ARG A 116 -26.60 1.14 -18.41
C ARG A 116 -27.64 2.14 -17.93
N TYR A 117 -27.61 2.50 -16.64
CA TYR A 117 -28.54 3.50 -16.10
C TYR A 117 -28.31 4.88 -16.71
N ALA A 118 -27.05 5.31 -16.84
CA ALA A 118 -26.71 6.61 -17.44
C ALA A 118 -27.15 6.70 -18.92
N THR A 119 -26.94 5.64 -19.71
CA THR A 119 -27.37 5.62 -21.12
C THR A 119 -28.89 5.52 -21.25
N ALA A 120 -29.57 4.75 -20.40
CA ALA A 120 -31.02 4.62 -20.43
C ALA A 120 -31.73 5.94 -20.08
N THR A 121 -31.13 6.79 -19.24
CA THR A 121 -31.68 8.12 -18.94
C THR A 121 -31.55 9.13 -20.09
N HIS A 122 -30.62 8.92 -21.03
CA HIS A 122 -30.47 9.80 -22.20
C HIS A 122 -31.48 9.51 -23.33
N ASP A 123 -32.10 8.32 -23.36
CA ASP A 123 -33.18 7.99 -24.31
C ASP A 123 -34.57 8.54 -23.87
N HIS A 124 -34.66 9.23 -22.75
CA HIS A 124 -35.90 9.88 -22.28
C HIS A 124 -35.92 11.41 -22.44
N GLN A 125 -35.05 11.96 -23.30
CA GLN A 125 -35.16 13.35 -23.75
C GLN A 125 -36.00 13.47 -25.03
N LEU A 126 -37.32 13.55 -24.81
CA LEU A 126 -38.34 14.35 -25.51
C LEU A 126 -38.67 14.03 -26.99
N PRO A 127 -39.97 13.92 -27.37
CA PRO A 127 -40.35 13.95 -28.77
C PRO A 127 -39.93 15.29 -29.35
N MET A 128 -38.97 15.27 -30.27
CA MET A 128 -38.66 16.40 -31.15
C MET A 128 -39.94 16.72 -31.94
N MET A 129 -40.76 17.64 -31.42
CA MET A 129 -41.79 18.29 -32.24
C MET A 129 -41.08 18.94 -33.42
N GLY A 130 -41.45 18.49 -34.61
CA GLY A 130 -40.78 18.81 -35.86
C GLY A 130 -40.53 20.30 -36.03
N VAL A 131 -39.26 20.66 -36.18
CA VAL A 131 -38.88 21.94 -36.78
C VAL A 131 -39.10 21.77 -38.29
N PRO A 132 -39.98 22.56 -38.93
CA PRO A 132 -40.18 22.47 -40.38
C PRO A 132 -38.89 22.91 -41.11
N PRO A 133 -38.59 22.33 -42.28
CA PRO A 133 -37.41 22.71 -43.03
C PRO A 133 -37.50 24.17 -43.47
N PRO A 134 -36.39 24.93 -43.46
CA PRO A 134 -36.39 26.30 -43.95
C PRO A 134 -36.62 26.33 -45.46
N PRO A 135 -37.31 27.35 -46.00
CA PRO A 135 -37.55 27.47 -47.42
C PRO A 135 -36.24 27.73 -48.17
N GLN A 136 -36.01 26.96 -49.23
CA GLN A 136 -34.89 27.16 -50.15
C GLN A 136 -35.07 28.48 -50.91
N GLN A 137 -34.09 29.38 -50.79
CA GLN A 137 -33.96 30.53 -51.70
C GLN A 137 -32.87 30.25 -52.74
N PRO A 138 -33.04 30.74 -53.99
CA PRO A 138 -32.19 30.37 -55.11
C PRO A 138 -30.80 31.01 -55.03
N ASN A 139 -29.82 30.26 -55.53
CA ASN A 139 -28.42 30.64 -55.67
C ASN A 139 -28.24 32.05 -56.27
N SER A 140 -27.36 32.84 -55.64
CA SER A 140 -26.59 33.84 -56.36
C SER A 140 -25.14 33.83 -55.86
N THR A 141 -24.24 33.63 -56.81
CA THR A 141 -22.80 33.60 -56.65
C THR A 141 -22.28 35.04 -56.71
N PHE A 142 -21.56 35.51 -55.68
CA PHE A 142 -20.41 36.39 -55.89
C PHE A 142 -19.48 36.45 -54.66
N SER A 143 -18.20 36.67 -54.94
CA SER A 143 -17.01 36.35 -54.16
C SER A 143 -16.56 37.39 -53.12
N THR A 144 -15.79 36.87 -52.13
CA THR A 144 -14.68 37.53 -51.36
C THR A 144 -15.12 38.72 -50.48
N TYR A 145 -14.59 39.00 -49.28
CA TYR A 145 -13.22 39.09 -48.79
C TYR A 145 -13.18 38.88 -47.26
N ASP A 146 -11.97 38.64 -46.79
CA ASP A 146 -11.41 38.43 -45.44
C ASP A 146 -11.96 39.27 -44.26
N HIS A 147 -12.11 38.61 -43.08
CA HIS A 147 -11.42 39.01 -41.84
C HIS A 147 -11.75 38.06 -40.65
N GLY A 148 -10.71 37.42 -40.12
CA GLY A 148 -10.42 37.24 -38.68
C GLY A 148 -11.46 36.61 -37.73
N GLY A 149 -11.09 35.48 -37.11
CA GLY A 149 -11.77 35.03 -35.89
C GLY A 149 -11.46 33.60 -35.49
N TYR A 150 -10.48 33.43 -34.61
CA TYR A 150 -10.22 32.21 -33.85
C TYR A 150 -11.47 31.78 -33.07
N SER A 151 -11.91 30.53 -33.22
CA SER A 151 -12.72 29.87 -32.19
C SER A 151 -12.58 28.36 -32.30
N GLN A 152 -12.44 27.77 -31.12
CA GLN A 152 -12.01 26.41 -30.82
C GLN A 152 -12.92 25.33 -31.43
N LEU A 153 -12.32 24.27 -31.94
CA LEU A 153 -12.97 22.97 -32.07
C LEU A 153 -12.35 22.02 -31.03
N SER A 154 -12.94 22.01 -29.84
CA SER A 154 -12.62 21.07 -28.77
C SER A 154 -13.87 20.22 -28.53
N GLY A 155 -13.77 18.90 -28.63
CA GLY A 155 -14.85 18.05 -28.10
C GLY A 155 -15.07 16.65 -28.67
N VAL A 156 -14.04 15.90 -29.04
CA VAL A 156 -14.14 14.43 -29.05
C VAL A 156 -12.89 13.85 -28.41
N ALA A 157 -12.92 13.79 -27.07
CA ALA A 157 -11.96 13.05 -26.29
C ALA A 157 -12.64 11.76 -25.80
N TYR A 158 -12.39 10.67 -26.49
CA TYR A 158 -12.58 9.33 -25.94
C TYR A 158 -11.60 9.16 -24.76
N PRO A 159 -12.04 8.75 -23.56
CA PRO A 159 -11.09 8.40 -22.50
C PRO A 159 -10.44 7.06 -22.84
N SER A 160 -9.28 7.13 -23.48
CA SER A 160 -8.35 6.00 -23.65
C SER A 160 -7.40 5.97 -22.47
N PHE A 161 -7.83 5.56 -21.27
CA PHE A 161 -6.89 5.31 -20.18
C PHE A 161 -7.40 4.25 -19.22
N LEU A 162 -6.96 3.00 -19.42
CA LEU A 162 -6.16 2.23 -18.46
C LEU A 162 -5.35 1.22 -19.31
N PRO A 163 -4.01 1.13 -19.21
CA PRO A 163 -3.40 0.32 -18.14
C PRO A 163 -1.97 0.76 -17.69
N TRP A 164 -1.72 0.76 -16.38
CA TRP A 164 -0.41 0.52 -15.71
C TRP A 164 0.87 1.18 -16.29
N GLY A 165 1.45 2.14 -15.56
CA GLY A 165 2.79 2.68 -15.84
C GLY A 165 3.36 3.49 -14.67
N GLU A 166 4.64 3.27 -14.38
CA GLU A 166 5.39 3.67 -13.18
C GLU A 166 5.41 5.15 -12.78
N GLY A 167 5.64 5.39 -11.48
CA GLY A 167 5.92 6.71 -10.89
C GLY A 167 6.36 6.60 -9.44
N ILE A 168 7.54 6.03 -9.23
CA ILE A 168 8.31 6.09 -7.99
C ILE A 168 8.82 7.53 -7.77
N ASP A 169 8.95 7.89 -6.49
CA ASP A 169 9.56 9.09 -5.90
C ASP A 169 8.73 10.39 -5.80
N HIS A 170 8.45 10.79 -4.55
CA HIS A 170 9.23 11.87 -3.93
C HIS A 170 9.03 11.90 -2.42
N HIS A 171 10.15 11.81 -1.70
CA HIS A 171 10.37 12.28 -0.34
C HIS A 171 9.54 13.53 0.00
N HIS A 172 8.88 13.57 1.16
CA HIS A 172 8.80 14.80 1.95
C HIS A 172 8.85 14.52 3.46
N ARG A 173 9.73 15.30 4.09
CA ARG A 173 10.24 15.24 5.45
C ARG A 173 9.33 16.06 6.38
N HIS A 174 9.17 15.59 7.61
CA HIS A 174 8.55 16.30 8.74
C HIS A 174 9.00 17.76 8.90
N PRO A 175 8.15 18.58 9.53
CA PRO A 175 8.60 19.44 10.63
C PRO A 175 8.02 19.00 11.98
N ARG A 176 8.85 19.23 13.01
CA ARG A 176 8.53 19.16 14.43
C ARG A 176 7.72 20.38 14.85
N GLU A 177 6.77 20.20 15.77
CA GLU A 177 6.27 21.29 16.60
C GLU A 177 6.92 21.20 17.98
N ASP A 178 7.46 22.34 18.39
CA ASP A 178 8.26 22.59 19.60
C ASP A 178 7.53 23.71 20.35
N GLY A 179 7.46 23.63 21.69
CA GLY A 179 7.17 24.77 22.55
C GLY A 179 5.85 24.77 23.32
N GLY A 180 5.94 24.73 24.66
CA GLY A 180 4.82 25.00 25.56
C GLY A 180 5.10 24.84 27.05
N ASP A 181 6.22 25.36 27.57
CA ASP A 181 6.44 25.62 29.00
C ASP A 181 5.36 26.56 29.56
N HIS A 182 4.73 26.23 30.70
CA HIS A 182 4.16 27.19 31.66
C HIS A 182 4.06 26.58 33.07
N HIS A 183 4.26 27.48 34.03
CA HIS A 183 4.64 27.37 35.43
C HIS A 183 3.57 26.90 36.46
N GLN A 184 4.10 26.32 37.56
CA GLN A 184 3.79 26.50 39.00
C GLN A 184 2.52 25.95 39.67
N GLY A 185 2.73 25.35 40.85
CA GLY A 185 1.74 25.23 41.93
C GLY A 185 2.14 24.27 43.06
N ASN A 186 2.74 24.82 44.13
CA ASN A 186 3.01 24.19 45.43
C ASN A 186 1.82 23.42 46.03
N MET A 187 2.10 22.26 46.65
CA MET A 187 1.90 21.94 48.08
C MET A 187 2.33 20.51 48.39
#